data_AF-A0A954NM25-F1
#
_entry.id   AF-A0A954NM25-F1
#
_cell.length_a   1.000
_cell.length_b   1.000
_cell.length_c   1.000
_cell.angle_alpha   90.00
_cell.angle_beta   90.00
_cell.angle_gamma   90.00
#
_symmetry.space_group_name_H-M   'P 1'
#
loop_
_entity.id
_entity.type
_entity.pdbx_description
1 polymer ?
#
loop_
_entity_poly.entity_id
_entity_poly.type
_entity_poly.pdbx_seq_one_letter_code
_entity_poly.pdbx_strand_id
1 'polypeptide(L)'
;MSRAFVLLNPDDDVVVAARDLLAGEQLELPQATVVLVESVGLGHKVSIRTIAQGQPVRKYGQVIGFATRDIEPGSHVHSHNVINGDAVGDPRPCTEVPEPPQPIVGRTFMGYRRASGKVGTRNYLAVISTVNCSATVSKYVARHFTPERLAEFPNVDGVIALTHTGGCAMQFHGLGHRMLNRVLGGMARHPNIGGYLLIGLGCEQVTIGLLMQEQKLVQITRDGGETKSAGPPVFVMQDMGGTARTVQAAIKEVERLLPQVDQARREPCPASELILGTECGGSDGNSGVTANPAIGIAADRLVACGGSAILSETTEIFGAEHLLTRRARTPEVAAKLLERIEWWKGYAGNYGVVLDNNPSVGNKAGGLTTIAEKSLGAVAKGGSTCLEAVYDYAEPVTAKGFVVMDSPGFDPASVTGMV
;
A
#
# COMPACT_ATOMS: atom_id res chain seq x y z
N MET A 1 18.98 -30.35 -10.56
CA MET A 1 19.12 -29.20 -11.48
C MET A 1 18.20 -28.09 -10.98
N SER A 2 18.62 -26.83 -11.02
CA SER A 2 17.74 -25.70 -10.69
C SER A 2 16.56 -25.68 -11.66
N ARG A 3 15.35 -25.44 -11.14
CA ARG A 3 14.13 -25.33 -11.96
C ARG A 3 14.35 -24.29 -13.08
N ALA A 4 14.12 -24.65 -14.33
CA ALA A 4 14.37 -23.77 -15.48
C ALA A 4 13.28 -22.71 -15.68
N PHE A 5 12.02 -23.06 -15.38
CA PHE A 5 10.88 -22.18 -15.58
C PHE A 5 9.76 -22.42 -14.57
N VAL A 6 8.83 -21.47 -14.51
CA VAL A 6 7.57 -21.57 -13.77
C VAL A 6 6.40 -21.46 -14.75
N LEU A 7 5.54 -22.48 -14.74
CA LEU A 7 4.22 -22.46 -15.36
C LEU A 7 3.21 -22.13 -14.25
N LEU A 8 2.42 -21.08 -14.43
CA LEU A 8 1.56 -20.53 -13.38
C LEU A 8 0.15 -21.11 -13.43
N ASN A 9 -0.38 -21.30 -14.65
CA ASN A 9 -1.67 -21.92 -14.90
C ASN A 9 -1.54 -22.93 -16.06
N PRO A 10 -2.24 -24.09 -16.03
CA PRO A 10 -2.26 -25.03 -17.15
C PRO A 10 -2.69 -24.44 -18.49
N ASP A 11 -3.54 -23.41 -18.47
CA ASP A 11 -4.06 -22.73 -19.66
C ASP A 11 -3.12 -21.64 -20.20
N ASP A 12 -1.95 -21.43 -19.58
CA ASP A 12 -0.99 -20.42 -20.02
C ASP A 12 -0.37 -20.77 -21.37
N ASP A 13 -0.16 -19.75 -22.19
CA ASP A 13 0.53 -19.84 -23.48
C ASP A 13 2.05 -19.65 -23.32
N VAL A 14 2.49 -19.20 -22.14
CA VAL A 14 3.88 -18.88 -21.81
C VAL A 14 4.32 -19.44 -20.47
N VAL A 15 5.63 -19.64 -20.32
CA VAL A 15 6.28 -19.88 -19.02
C VAL A 15 7.20 -18.74 -18.65
N VAL A 16 7.45 -18.55 -17.35
CA VAL A 16 8.41 -17.55 -16.84
C VAL A 16 9.75 -18.22 -16.59
N ALA A 17 10.82 -17.69 -17.16
CA ALA A 17 12.18 -18.16 -16.93
C ALA A 17 12.58 -17.97 -15.46
N ALA A 18 13.02 -19.05 -14.80
CA ALA A 18 13.43 -19.06 -13.38
C ALA A 18 14.96 -18.91 -13.19
N ARG A 19 15.68 -18.73 -14.31
CA ARG A 19 17.09 -18.38 -14.45
C ARG A 19 17.31 -17.89 -15.88
N ASP A 20 18.52 -17.45 -16.20
CA ASP A 20 18.89 -17.23 -17.60
C ASP A 20 18.86 -18.56 -18.36
N LEU A 21 18.14 -18.56 -19.48
CA LEU A 21 17.98 -19.69 -20.40
C LEU A 21 18.79 -19.41 -21.67
N LEU A 22 19.48 -20.43 -22.18
CA LEU A 22 20.33 -20.30 -23.36
C LEU A 22 19.59 -20.74 -24.63
N ALA A 23 19.91 -20.13 -25.76
CA ALA A 23 19.46 -20.61 -27.06
C ALA A 23 19.84 -22.10 -27.27
N GLY A 24 18.91 -22.88 -27.82
CA GLY A 24 19.05 -24.32 -28.04
C GLY A 24 18.78 -25.20 -26.80
N GLU A 25 18.57 -24.60 -25.62
CA GLU A 25 18.17 -25.35 -24.42
C GLU A 25 16.75 -25.92 -24.59
N GLN A 26 16.51 -27.12 -24.06
CA GLN A 26 15.21 -27.79 -24.11
C GLN A 26 14.46 -27.62 -22.78
N LEU A 27 13.21 -27.14 -22.87
CA LEU A 27 12.28 -27.06 -21.75
C LEU A 27 11.33 -28.25 -21.81
N GLU A 28 11.42 -29.12 -20.80
CA GLU A 28 10.52 -30.26 -20.62
C GLU A 28 9.24 -29.81 -19.91
N LEU A 29 8.14 -29.70 -20.65
CA LEU A 29 6.79 -29.43 -20.13
C LEU A 29 6.03 -30.75 -19.96
N PRO A 30 4.96 -30.80 -19.14
CA PRO A 30 4.21 -32.03 -18.91
C PRO A 30 3.68 -32.73 -20.17
N GLN A 31 3.47 -31.99 -21.26
CA GLN A 31 2.85 -32.48 -22.50
C GLN A 31 3.67 -32.17 -23.77
N ALA A 32 4.83 -31.52 -23.65
CA ALA A 32 5.63 -31.09 -24.79
C ALA A 32 7.08 -30.83 -24.41
N THR A 33 7.98 -30.92 -25.37
CA THR A 33 9.36 -30.42 -25.24
C THR A 33 9.50 -29.21 -26.16
N VAL A 34 9.96 -28.08 -25.63
CA VAL A 34 10.13 -26.83 -26.38
C VAL A 34 11.61 -26.46 -26.41
N VAL A 35 12.14 -26.16 -27.60
CA VAL A 35 13.54 -25.74 -27.77
C VAL A 35 13.60 -24.23 -27.88
N LEU A 36 14.44 -23.57 -27.07
CA LEU A 36 14.61 -22.12 -27.15
C LEU A 36 15.27 -21.70 -28.47
N VAL A 37 14.68 -20.73 -29.14
CA VAL A 37 15.25 -20.12 -30.36
C VAL A 37 16.26 -19.01 -30.05
N GLU A 38 16.17 -18.40 -28.87
CA GLU A 38 17.04 -17.32 -28.40
C GLU A 38 17.28 -17.44 -26.89
N SER A 39 18.30 -16.76 -26.37
CA SER A 39 18.51 -16.70 -24.93
C SER A 39 17.46 -15.82 -24.26
N VAL A 40 16.91 -16.26 -23.14
CA VAL A 40 15.85 -15.56 -22.40
C VAL A 40 16.27 -15.38 -20.96
N GLY A 41 16.31 -14.12 -20.51
CA GLY A 41 16.75 -13.76 -19.17
C GLY A 41 15.76 -14.18 -18.07
N LEU A 42 16.25 -14.27 -16.84
CA LEU A 42 15.43 -14.47 -15.64
C LEU A 42 14.21 -13.53 -15.60
N GLY A 43 13.03 -14.07 -15.31
CA GLY A 43 11.77 -13.31 -15.20
C GLY A 43 11.06 -13.02 -16.53
N HIS A 44 11.73 -13.26 -17.67
CA HIS A 44 11.12 -13.12 -18.99
C HIS A 44 10.29 -14.34 -19.39
N LYS A 45 9.47 -14.18 -20.42
CA LYS A 45 8.51 -15.21 -20.86
C LYS A 45 9.01 -15.95 -22.09
N VAL A 46 8.79 -17.26 -22.11
CA VAL A 46 9.02 -18.13 -23.27
C VAL A 46 7.67 -18.67 -23.73
N SER A 47 7.37 -18.57 -25.03
CA SER A 47 6.17 -19.18 -25.59
C SER A 47 6.27 -20.70 -25.55
N ILE A 48 5.22 -21.40 -25.14
CA ILE A 48 5.21 -22.88 -25.12
C ILE A 48 4.34 -23.51 -26.21
N ARG A 49 3.71 -22.67 -27.03
CA ARG A 49 2.90 -23.06 -28.19
C ARG A 49 2.97 -21.96 -29.26
N THR A 50 2.51 -22.26 -30.47
CA THR A 50 2.39 -21.24 -31.52
C THR A 50 1.26 -20.26 -31.16
N ILE A 51 1.52 -18.96 -31.25
CA ILE A 51 0.55 -17.88 -31.04
C ILE A 51 0.53 -17.02 -32.31
N ALA A 52 -0.56 -17.09 -33.06
CA ALA A 52 -0.70 -16.32 -34.29
C ALA A 52 -0.88 -14.82 -34.02
N GLN A 53 -0.52 -13.98 -35.00
CA GLN A 53 -0.75 -12.54 -34.94
C GLN A 53 -2.21 -12.22 -34.59
N GLY A 54 -2.41 -11.27 -33.67
CA GLY A 54 -3.71 -10.84 -33.17
C GLY A 54 -4.33 -11.78 -32.12
N GLN A 55 -3.76 -12.97 -31.88
CA GLN A 55 -4.26 -13.87 -30.82
C GLN A 55 -3.86 -13.37 -29.42
N PRO A 56 -4.70 -13.64 -28.41
CA PRO A 56 -4.38 -13.33 -27.02
C PRO A 56 -3.22 -14.21 -26.51
N VAL A 57 -2.35 -13.61 -25.71
CA VAL A 57 -1.30 -14.29 -24.95
C VAL A 57 -1.78 -14.48 -23.51
N ARG A 58 -1.77 -15.71 -22.99
CA ARG A 58 -2.20 -16.01 -21.63
C ARG A 58 -1.05 -16.27 -20.66
N LYS A 59 -1.17 -15.67 -19.48
CA LYS A 59 -0.37 -15.92 -18.27
C LYS A 59 -1.29 -15.78 -17.05
N TYR A 60 -1.07 -16.56 -15.99
CA TYR A 60 -1.98 -16.62 -14.83
C TYR A 60 -3.40 -17.13 -15.18
N GLY A 61 -3.58 -17.80 -16.32
CA GLY A 61 -4.89 -18.15 -16.88
C GLY A 61 -5.67 -16.94 -17.41
N GLN A 62 -5.04 -15.78 -17.54
CA GLN A 62 -5.67 -14.53 -17.98
C GLN A 62 -4.96 -13.98 -19.22
N VAL A 63 -5.66 -13.19 -20.02
CA VAL A 63 -5.06 -12.51 -21.17
C VAL A 63 -4.16 -11.39 -20.66
N ILE A 64 -2.89 -11.41 -21.05
CA ILE A 64 -1.93 -10.36 -20.72
C ILE A 64 -1.65 -9.40 -21.88
N GLY A 65 -2.19 -9.68 -23.06
CA GLY A 65 -2.00 -8.87 -24.25
C GLY A 65 -2.23 -9.68 -25.51
N PHE A 66 -1.90 -9.09 -26.65
CA PHE A 66 -2.13 -9.67 -27.97
C PHE A 66 -0.84 -9.68 -28.78
N ALA A 67 -0.62 -10.77 -29.51
CA ALA A 67 0.55 -10.92 -30.36
C ALA A 67 0.48 -9.94 -31.54
N THR A 68 1.59 -9.23 -31.80
CA THR A 68 1.71 -8.27 -32.92
C THR A 68 2.23 -8.92 -34.21
N ARG A 69 2.73 -10.15 -34.09
CA ARG A 69 3.23 -11.03 -35.15
C ARG A 69 3.07 -12.47 -34.68
N ASP A 70 3.25 -13.44 -35.56
CA ASP A 70 3.31 -14.85 -35.16
C ASP A 70 4.48 -15.10 -34.19
N ILE A 71 4.23 -15.89 -33.14
CA ILE A 71 5.20 -16.26 -32.11
C ILE A 71 5.28 -17.78 -32.04
N GLU A 72 6.43 -18.33 -32.40
CA GLU A 72 6.67 -19.77 -32.35
C GLU A 72 7.02 -20.27 -30.95
N PRO A 73 6.79 -21.56 -30.63
CA PRO A 73 7.27 -22.17 -29.39
C PRO A 73 8.77 -21.93 -29.20
N GLY A 74 9.18 -21.60 -27.97
CA GLY A 74 10.57 -21.32 -27.62
C GLY A 74 11.00 -19.86 -27.82
N SER A 75 10.14 -19.02 -28.39
CA SER A 75 10.42 -17.60 -28.63
C SER A 75 10.29 -16.76 -27.35
N HIS A 76 11.08 -15.68 -27.26
CA HIS A 76 10.93 -14.69 -26.20
C HIS A 76 9.65 -13.87 -26.40
N VAL A 77 8.78 -13.83 -25.38
CA VAL A 77 7.52 -13.08 -25.41
C VAL A 77 7.66 -11.79 -24.60
N HIS A 78 7.69 -10.64 -25.28
CA HIS A 78 7.88 -9.34 -24.64
C HIS A 78 7.30 -8.16 -25.45
N SER A 79 7.59 -6.92 -25.04
CA SER A 79 6.98 -5.71 -25.62
C SER A 79 7.28 -5.50 -27.11
N HIS A 80 8.26 -6.21 -27.66
CA HIS A 80 8.59 -6.17 -29.09
C HIS A 80 7.63 -7.04 -29.94
N ASN A 81 6.91 -7.99 -29.33
CA ASN A 81 5.96 -8.87 -30.02
C ASN A 81 4.58 -8.97 -29.36
N VAL A 82 4.34 -8.32 -28.20
CA VAL A 82 3.05 -8.29 -27.51
C VAL A 82 2.67 -6.87 -27.09
N ILE A 83 1.40 -6.51 -27.25
CA ILE A 83 0.81 -5.22 -26.83
C ILE A 83 -0.36 -5.43 -25.86
N ASN A 84 -0.65 -4.43 -25.04
CA ASN A 84 -1.67 -4.51 -23.98
C ASN A 84 -3.09 -4.78 -24.50
N GLY A 85 -3.50 -4.17 -25.62
CA GLY A 85 -4.86 -4.32 -26.20
C GLY A 85 -5.99 -4.04 -25.20
N ASP A 86 -7.24 -4.31 -25.60
CA ASP A 86 -8.39 -4.32 -24.68
C ASP A 86 -8.46 -5.66 -23.95
N ALA A 87 -7.56 -5.84 -22.97
CA ALA A 87 -7.46 -7.06 -22.16
C ALA A 87 -8.29 -7.02 -20.86
N VAL A 88 -9.13 -5.99 -20.66
CA VAL A 88 -9.96 -5.88 -19.45
C VAL A 88 -10.98 -7.01 -19.43
N GLY A 89 -10.88 -7.88 -18.42
CA GLY A 89 -11.83 -8.98 -18.26
C GLY A 89 -13.23 -8.49 -17.89
N ASP A 90 -14.24 -9.32 -18.16
CA ASP A 90 -15.62 -8.99 -17.79
C ASP A 90 -15.75 -8.86 -16.24
N PRO A 91 -16.14 -7.68 -15.70
CA PRO A 91 -16.14 -7.41 -14.26
C PRO A 91 -17.08 -8.31 -13.46
N ARG A 92 -18.18 -8.81 -14.05
CA ARG A 92 -19.20 -9.70 -13.44
C ARG A 92 -19.25 -9.64 -11.90
N PRO A 93 -19.71 -8.52 -11.31
CA PRO A 93 -19.63 -8.30 -9.87
C PRO A 93 -20.26 -9.44 -9.07
N CYS A 94 -19.59 -9.86 -7.99
CA CYS A 94 -20.09 -10.85 -7.02
C CYS A 94 -20.40 -12.25 -7.60
N THR A 95 -19.84 -12.61 -8.75
CA THR A 95 -20.07 -13.93 -9.37
C THR A 95 -19.15 -15.05 -8.85
N GLU A 96 -18.04 -14.69 -8.21
CA GLU A 96 -17.00 -15.62 -7.73
C GLU A 96 -16.63 -15.27 -6.28
N VAL A 97 -17.64 -14.96 -5.44
CA VAL A 97 -17.43 -14.65 -4.01
C VAL A 97 -16.97 -15.92 -3.28
N PRO A 98 -15.75 -15.94 -2.71
CA PRO A 98 -15.25 -17.11 -2.02
C PRO A 98 -15.96 -17.30 -0.68
N GLU A 99 -16.05 -18.56 -0.24
CA GLU A 99 -16.45 -18.89 1.12
C GLU A 99 -15.48 -18.25 2.14
N PRO A 100 -15.96 -17.84 3.32
CA PRO A 100 -15.08 -17.34 4.38
C PRO A 100 -13.97 -18.35 4.71
N PRO A 101 -12.72 -17.89 4.96
CA PRO A 101 -11.64 -18.79 5.31
C PRO A 101 -11.89 -19.46 6.66
N GLN A 102 -11.33 -20.66 6.84
CA GLN A 102 -11.38 -21.36 8.12
C GLN A 102 -10.70 -20.51 9.22
N PRO A 103 -11.40 -20.19 10.33
CA PRO A 103 -10.86 -19.31 11.36
C PRO A 103 -9.58 -19.87 12.00
N ILE A 104 -8.53 -19.04 12.07
CA ILE A 104 -7.31 -19.32 12.81
C ILE A 104 -7.38 -18.61 14.17
N VAL A 105 -7.67 -19.38 15.22
CA VAL A 105 -7.83 -18.86 16.59
C VAL A 105 -6.55 -18.94 17.41
N GLY A 106 -6.48 -18.16 18.49
CA GLY A 106 -5.40 -18.24 19.50
C GLY A 106 -4.05 -17.67 19.08
N ARG A 107 -3.93 -17.10 17.87
CA ARG A 107 -2.71 -16.40 17.44
C ARG A 107 -2.63 -15.02 18.08
N THR A 108 -1.45 -14.69 18.59
CA THR A 108 -1.18 -13.43 19.27
C THR A 108 0.13 -12.80 18.81
N PHE A 109 0.30 -11.50 19.10
CA PHE A 109 1.55 -10.77 18.97
C PHE A 109 1.74 -9.83 20.16
N MET A 110 2.98 -9.42 20.44
CA MET A 110 3.28 -8.47 21.52
C MET A 110 3.03 -7.04 21.05
N GLY A 111 1.88 -6.46 21.43
CA GLY A 111 1.44 -5.13 20.98
C GLY A 111 1.21 -4.13 22.12
N TYR A 112 1.02 -2.86 21.77
CA TYR A 112 0.66 -1.78 22.69
C TYR A 112 -0.83 -1.47 22.59
N ARG A 113 -1.62 -1.91 23.57
CA ARG A 113 -3.05 -1.59 23.60
C ARG A 113 -3.27 -0.10 23.84
N ARG A 114 -4.10 0.54 23.02
CA ARG A 114 -4.45 1.96 23.14
C ARG A 114 -5.84 2.12 23.73
N ALA A 115 -6.09 3.28 24.34
CA ALA A 115 -7.40 3.65 24.85
C ALA A 115 -8.48 3.70 23.75
N SER A 116 -8.07 3.86 22.48
CA SER A 116 -8.97 3.80 21.31
C SER A 116 -9.48 2.39 20.99
N GLY A 117 -8.99 1.36 21.68
CA GLY A 117 -9.29 -0.05 21.39
C GLY A 117 -8.37 -0.69 20.35
N LYS A 118 -7.63 0.11 19.57
CA LYS A 118 -6.64 -0.40 18.59
C LYS A 118 -5.33 -0.83 19.28
N VAL A 119 -4.53 -1.63 18.59
CA VAL A 119 -3.24 -2.13 19.09
C VAL A 119 -2.08 -1.69 18.18
N GLY A 120 -1.07 -1.07 18.78
CA GLY A 120 0.15 -0.66 18.08
C GLY A 120 1.20 -1.76 18.04
N THR A 121 1.98 -1.83 16.97
CA THR A 121 3.20 -2.64 16.87
C THR A 121 4.44 -1.89 17.37
N ARG A 122 4.34 -0.56 17.50
CA ARG A 122 5.36 0.39 17.98
C ARG A 122 4.74 1.40 18.94
N ASN A 123 5.59 2.18 19.60
CA ASN A 123 5.22 3.24 20.54
C ASN A 123 6.10 4.47 20.33
N TYR A 124 5.74 5.28 19.34
CA TYR A 124 6.39 6.55 19.04
C TYR A 124 5.66 7.74 19.67
N LEU A 125 6.40 8.82 19.87
CA LEU A 125 5.84 10.15 20.05
C LEU A 125 5.99 10.94 18.74
N ALA A 126 4.90 11.50 18.22
CA ALA A 126 4.91 12.20 16.93
C ALA A 126 4.92 13.74 17.08
N VAL A 127 5.78 14.39 16.30
CA VAL A 127 5.81 15.84 16.10
C VAL A 127 5.27 16.12 14.69
N ILE A 128 4.01 16.54 14.60
CA ILE A 128 3.27 16.59 13.34
C ILE A 128 3.23 18.03 12.82
N SER A 129 3.67 18.22 11.58
CA SER A 129 3.59 19.52 10.89
C SER A 129 2.28 19.65 10.13
N THR A 130 1.58 20.78 10.30
CA THR A 130 0.38 21.12 9.52
C THR A 130 0.69 21.84 8.21
N VAL A 131 1.94 22.24 7.99
CA VAL A 131 2.40 22.94 6.79
C VAL A 131 3.89 22.71 6.56
N ASN A 132 4.35 22.79 5.30
CA ASN A 132 5.77 22.71 4.97
C ASN A 132 6.65 23.70 5.77
N CYS A 133 6.13 24.89 6.08
CA CYS A 133 6.86 25.91 6.85
C CYS A 133 7.22 25.47 8.28
N SER A 134 6.46 24.55 8.89
CA SER A 134 6.77 23.99 10.21
C SER A 134 7.56 22.67 10.17
N ALA A 135 7.84 22.14 8.97
CA ALA A 135 8.55 20.87 8.80
C ALA A 135 9.96 20.90 9.42
N THR A 136 10.71 21.99 9.21
CA THR A 136 12.07 22.13 9.75
C THR A 136 12.07 22.22 11.28
N VAL A 137 11.10 22.93 11.86
CA VAL A 137 10.93 22.99 13.33
C VAL A 137 10.68 21.59 13.87
N SER A 138 9.73 20.85 13.29
CA SER A 138 9.40 19.49 13.73
C SER A 138 10.59 18.54 13.64
N LYS A 139 11.39 18.63 12.57
CA LYS A 139 12.64 17.88 12.40
C LYS A 139 13.68 18.23 13.46
N TYR A 140 13.82 19.50 13.84
CA TYR A 140 14.74 19.89 14.92
C TYR A 140 14.31 19.35 16.28
N VAL A 141 13.00 19.37 16.57
CA VAL A 141 12.46 18.77 17.79
C VAL A 141 12.75 17.27 17.82
N ALA A 142 12.40 16.52 16.77
CA ALA A 142 12.63 15.07 16.75
C ALA A 142 14.13 14.70 16.86
N ARG A 143 15.02 15.43 16.17
CA ARG A 143 16.48 15.23 16.24
C ARG A 143 17.08 15.50 17.63
N HIS A 144 16.38 16.26 18.47
CA HIS A 144 16.82 16.49 19.84
C HIS A 144 16.79 15.21 20.68
N PHE A 145 15.89 14.26 20.38
CA PHE A 145 15.69 13.05 21.17
C PHE A 145 16.48 11.88 20.57
N THR A 146 17.78 11.88 20.83
CA THR A 146 18.69 10.79 20.43
C THR A 146 18.47 9.54 21.28
N PRO A 147 18.99 8.36 20.87
CA PRO A 147 18.90 7.13 21.67
C PRO A 147 19.40 7.31 23.11
N GLU A 148 20.45 8.10 23.34
CA GLU A 148 21.00 8.35 24.68
C GLU A 148 20.01 9.14 25.56
N ARG A 149 19.27 10.09 24.97
CA ARG A 149 18.25 10.88 25.68
C ARG A 149 16.97 10.10 25.92
N LEU A 150 16.72 9.05 25.13
CA LEU A 150 15.58 8.17 25.29
C LEU A 150 15.89 6.94 26.15
N ALA A 151 17.12 6.78 26.64
CA ALA A 151 17.54 5.61 27.41
C ALA A 151 16.72 5.39 28.71
N GLU A 152 16.20 6.47 29.30
CA GLU A 152 15.33 6.42 30.49
C GLU A 152 13.87 6.00 30.17
N PHE A 153 13.51 5.90 28.88
CA PHE A 153 12.16 5.58 28.39
C PHE A 153 12.18 4.32 27.51
N PRO A 154 12.49 3.14 28.07
CA PRO A 154 12.76 1.92 27.30
C PRO A 154 11.57 1.39 26.49
N ASN A 155 10.35 1.89 26.72
CA ASN A 155 9.16 1.50 25.98
C ASN A 155 8.79 2.49 24.87
N VAL A 156 9.57 3.55 24.67
CA VAL A 156 9.39 4.53 23.59
C VAL A 156 10.33 4.16 22.45
N ASP A 157 9.78 3.79 21.29
CA ASP A 157 10.58 3.43 20.10
C ASP A 157 11.28 4.66 19.49
N GLY A 158 10.81 5.87 19.78
CA GLY A 158 11.44 7.12 19.33
C GLY A 158 10.52 8.33 19.34
N VAL A 159 11.10 9.49 19.03
CA VAL A 159 10.36 10.71 18.69
C VAL A 159 10.54 10.97 17.20
N ILE A 160 9.45 11.05 16.45
CA ILE A 160 9.48 11.16 14.98
C ILE A 160 8.82 12.45 14.51
N ALA A 161 9.37 13.04 13.45
CA ALA A 161 8.76 14.18 12.77
C ALA A 161 7.91 13.69 11.58
N LEU A 162 6.62 14.00 11.59
CA LEU A 162 5.71 13.71 10.48
C LEU A 162 5.45 15.01 9.72
N THR A 163 6.00 15.12 8.51
CA THR A 163 6.06 16.37 7.74
C THR A 163 5.57 16.16 6.31
N HIS A 164 5.02 17.21 5.68
CA HIS A 164 4.67 17.21 4.27
C HIS A 164 5.21 18.47 3.56
N THR A 165 5.29 18.42 2.24
CA THR A 165 5.77 19.53 1.40
C THR A 165 4.64 20.46 0.91
N GLY A 166 3.38 20.10 1.17
CA GLY A 166 2.22 20.92 0.83
C GLY A 166 2.26 22.33 1.44
N GLY A 167 1.95 23.34 0.62
CA GLY A 167 1.81 24.74 1.02
C GLY A 167 0.38 25.12 1.39
N CYS A 168 0.19 26.38 1.80
CA CYS A 168 -1.08 26.89 2.33
C CYS A 168 -2.16 27.13 1.26
N ALA A 169 -1.79 27.28 -0.02
CA ALA A 169 -2.67 27.76 -1.09
C ALA A 169 -3.60 26.67 -1.67
N MET A 170 -4.30 25.94 -0.80
CA MET A 170 -5.30 24.95 -1.21
C MET A 170 -6.72 25.49 -1.08
N GLN A 171 -7.62 25.01 -1.93
CA GLN A 171 -9.03 25.33 -1.84
C GLN A 171 -9.59 24.84 -0.50
N PHE A 172 -10.16 25.76 0.28
CA PHE A 172 -10.81 25.45 1.55
C PHE A 172 -11.99 24.49 1.33
N HIS A 173 -12.11 23.48 2.20
CA HIS A 173 -12.91 22.26 1.98
C HIS A 173 -12.83 21.66 0.57
N GLY A 174 -11.74 21.84 -0.18
CA GLY A 174 -11.47 21.13 -1.42
C GLY A 174 -11.05 19.68 -1.19
N LEU A 175 -10.94 18.89 -2.26
CA LEU A 175 -10.50 17.49 -2.18
C LEU A 175 -9.13 17.36 -1.50
N GLY A 176 -8.13 18.12 -1.96
CA GLY A 176 -6.78 18.11 -1.40
C GLY A 176 -6.72 18.51 0.07
N HIS A 177 -7.54 19.48 0.48
CA HIS A 177 -7.64 19.90 1.89
C HIS A 177 -8.21 18.77 2.77
N ARG A 178 -9.32 18.15 2.35
CA ARG A 178 -9.92 17.02 3.08
C ARG A 178 -9.01 15.79 3.11
N MET A 179 -8.27 15.53 2.03
CA MET A 179 -7.29 14.43 1.98
C MET A 179 -6.14 14.68 2.95
N LEU A 180 -5.57 15.89 2.96
CA LEU A 180 -4.50 16.23 3.90
C LEU A 180 -4.97 16.15 5.35
N ASN A 181 -6.18 16.64 5.67
CA ASN A 181 -6.74 16.49 7.02
C ASN A 181 -6.90 15.03 7.42
N ARG A 182 -7.36 14.17 6.51
CA ARG A 182 -7.45 12.72 6.74
C ARG A 182 -6.08 12.11 7.05
N VAL A 183 -5.06 12.42 6.25
CA VAL A 183 -3.68 11.93 6.47
C VAL A 183 -3.14 12.37 7.82
N LEU A 184 -3.18 13.67 8.13
CA LEU A 184 -2.64 14.20 9.39
C LEU A 184 -3.40 13.65 10.60
N GLY A 185 -4.73 13.53 10.49
CA GLY A 185 -5.56 12.95 11.54
C GLY A 185 -5.38 11.43 11.68
N GLY A 186 -5.12 10.72 10.59
CA GLY A 186 -4.76 9.30 10.57
C GLY A 186 -3.46 9.06 11.31
N MET A 187 -2.40 9.78 10.92
CA MET A 187 -1.10 9.77 11.58
C MET A 187 -1.18 10.04 13.08
N ALA A 188 -1.92 11.07 13.50
CA ALA A 188 -2.08 11.41 14.92
C ALA A 188 -2.79 10.29 15.72
N ARG A 189 -3.77 9.61 15.11
CA ARG A 189 -4.58 8.54 15.75
C ARG A 189 -4.03 7.14 15.48
N HIS A 190 -2.93 7.02 14.74
CA HIS A 190 -2.36 5.74 14.36
C HIS A 190 -1.92 5.00 15.64
N PRO A 191 -2.21 3.69 15.78
CA PRO A 191 -1.98 2.99 17.06
C PRO A 191 -0.50 2.86 17.44
N ASN A 192 0.43 3.15 16.52
CA ASN A 192 1.85 3.27 16.84
C ASN A 192 2.24 4.60 17.51
N ILE A 193 1.34 5.57 17.57
CA ILE A 193 1.56 6.87 18.21
C ILE A 193 0.96 6.84 19.61
N GLY A 194 1.82 6.89 20.63
CA GLY A 194 1.41 6.93 22.03
C GLY A 194 1.14 8.34 22.56
N GLY A 195 1.63 9.36 21.85
CA GLY A 195 1.36 10.77 22.10
C GLY A 195 1.86 11.61 20.93
N TYR A 196 1.30 12.80 20.77
CA TYR A 196 1.70 13.70 19.69
C TYR A 196 1.57 15.17 20.06
N LEU A 197 2.16 16.02 19.25
CA LEU A 197 1.95 17.47 19.26
C LEU A 197 1.85 17.99 17.83
N LEU A 198 1.18 19.13 17.65
CA LEU A 198 0.98 19.76 16.36
C LEU A 198 1.79 21.06 16.29
N ILE A 199 2.53 21.25 15.19
CA ILE A 199 3.27 22.48 14.92
C ILE A 199 2.79 23.08 13.60
N GLY A 200 2.29 24.31 13.65
CA GLY A 200 1.90 25.10 12.50
C GLY A 200 2.65 26.42 12.41
N LEU A 201 2.56 27.08 11.25
CA LEU A 201 3.13 28.41 11.10
C LEU A 201 2.19 29.46 11.71
N GLY A 202 0.89 29.35 11.43
CA GLY A 202 -0.18 30.26 11.88
C GLY A 202 -1.00 30.87 10.74
N CYS A 203 -0.61 30.65 9.48
CA CYS A 203 -1.26 31.26 8.30
C CYS A 203 -1.72 30.23 7.25
N GLU A 204 -1.64 28.94 7.55
CA GLU A 204 -2.07 27.86 6.68
C GLU A 204 -3.60 27.68 6.64
N GLN A 205 -4.11 27.20 5.50
CA GLN A 205 -5.55 26.91 5.32
C GLN A 205 -5.99 25.66 6.10
N VAL A 206 -5.08 24.71 6.32
CA VAL A 206 -5.24 23.64 7.32
C VAL A 206 -5.05 24.28 8.70
N THR A 207 -6.03 25.05 9.15
CA THR A 207 -5.95 25.63 10.48
C THR A 207 -6.00 24.50 11.50
N ILE A 208 -5.14 24.57 12.51
CA ILE A 208 -5.01 23.50 13.51
C ILE A 208 -6.34 23.25 14.22
N GLY A 209 -7.12 24.30 14.48
CA GLY A 209 -8.46 24.19 15.06
C GLY A 209 -9.42 23.37 14.19
N LEU A 210 -9.46 23.63 12.87
CA LEU A 210 -10.30 22.86 11.96
C LEU A 210 -9.85 21.40 11.87
N LEU A 211 -8.54 21.16 11.75
CA LEU A 211 -7.98 19.81 11.73
C LEU A 211 -8.40 19.03 13.00
N MET A 212 -8.25 19.64 14.17
CA MET A 212 -8.63 19.03 15.44
C MET A 212 -10.13 18.73 15.51
N GLN A 213 -10.98 19.64 15.03
CA GLN A 213 -12.43 19.47 15.03
C GLN A 213 -12.87 18.37 14.04
N GLU A 214 -12.46 18.47 12.77
CA GLU A 214 -12.87 17.52 11.73
C GLU A 214 -12.35 16.10 12.00
N GLN A 215 -11.12 16.00 12.50
CA GLN A 215 -10.49 14.71 12.80
C GLN A 215 -10.66 14.28 14.26
N LYS A 216 -11.45 15.01 15.06
CA LYS A 216 -11.75 14.68 16.47
C LYS A 216 -10.48 14.35 17.26
N LEU A 217 -9.45 15.19 17.11
CA LEU A 217 -8.14 14.97 17.70
C LEU A 217 -8.19 15.30 19.19
N VAL A 218 -8.19 14.25 20.01
CA VAL A 218 -8.10 14.32 21.47
C VAL A 218 -6.88 13.52 21.92
N GLN A 219 -6.14 14.06 22.88
CA GLN A 219 -5.03 13.37 23.51
C GLN A 219 -5.45 12.92 24.90
N ILE A 220 -5.49 11.60 25.10
CA ILE A 220 -5.82 10.99 26.38
C ILE A 220 -4.54 10.86 27.19
N THR A 221 -4.48 11.57 28.31
CA THR A 221 -3.33 11.51 29.23
C THR A 221 -3.78 10.89 30.55
N ARG A 222 -2.89 10.10 31.16
CA ARG A 222 -3.05 9.63 32.53
C ARG A 222 -2.11 10.42 33.42
N ASP A 223 -2.69 11.20 34.33
CA ASP A 223 -1.94 12.02 35.28
C ASP A 223 -2.49 11.74 36.68
N GLY A 224 -1.65 11.22 37.58
CA GLY A 224 -2.06 10.87 38.95
C GLY A 224 -3.18 9.82 39.09
N GLY A 225 -3.44 9.00 38.06
CA GLY A 225 -4.53 8.01 38.07
C GLY A 225 -5.85 8.49 37.49
N GLU A 226 -5.98 9.79 37.19
CA GLU A 226 -7.12 10.34 36.46
C GLU A 226 -6.89 10.30 34.95
N THR A 227 -7.94 9.93 34.20
CA THR A 227 -7.92 9.99 32.73
C THR A 227 -8.42 11.37 32.29
N LYS A 228 -7.51 12.20 31.77
CA LYS A 228 -7.85 13.53 31.25
C LYS A 228 -7.89 13.48 29.72
N SER A 229 -9.01 13.92 29.15
CA SER A 229 -9.17 14.15 27.71
C SER A 229 -9.01 15.64 27.44
N ALA A 230 -7.91 16.03 26.78
CA ALA A 230 -7.66 17.40 26.35
C ALA A 230 -7.29 17.42 24.86
N GLY A 231 -7.30 18.61 24.24
CA GLY A 231 -6.70 18.77 22.92
C GLY A 231 -5.20 18.45 22.97
N PRO A 232 -4.60 18.01 21.85
CA PRO A 232 -3.15 17.84 21.78
C PRO A 232 -2.44 19.19 22.01
N PRO A 233 -1.18 19.19 22.47
CA PRO A 233 -0.37 20.40 22.48
C PRO A 233 -0.22 20.97 21.08
N VAL A 234 -0.46 22.27 20.95
CA VAL A 234 -0.43 23.01 19.69
C VAL A 234 0.58 24.15 19.80
N PHE A 235 1.48 24.24 18.82
CA PHE A 235 2.47 25.30 18.73
C PHE A 235 2.31 26.06 17.41
N VAL A 236 2.01 27.35 17.51
CA VAL A 236 1.94 28.26 16.36
C VAL A 236 3.20 29.11 16.33
N MET A 237 4.04 28.93 15.30
CA MET A 237 5.35 29.55 15.25
C MET A 237 5.31 31.08 15.32
N GLN A 238 4.33 31.71 14.67
CA GLN A 238 4.17 33.17 14.70
C GLN A 238 3.84 33.69 16.10
N ASP A 239 2.95 33.02 16.83
CA ASP A 239 2.58 33.38 18.21
C ASP A 239 3.74 33.17 19.18
N MET A 240 4.54 32.13 18.95
CA MET A 240 5.71 31.81 19.77
C MET A 240 6.91 32.75 19.54
N GLY A 241 6.85 33.61 18.53
CA GLY A 241 7.95 34.51 18.16
C GLY A 241 9.07 33.83 17.37
N GLY A 242 8.73 32.81 16.57
CA GLY A 242 9.60 32.21 15.56
C GLY A 242 10.19 30.84 15.92
N THR A 243 11.06 30.35 15.03
CA THR A 243 11.61 28.98 15.02
C THR A 243 12.26 28.57 16.34
N ALA A 244 13.24 29.33 16.85
CA ALA A 244 14.05 28.90 18.00
C ALA A 244 13.21 28.72 19.28
N ARG A 245 12.32 29.67 19.56
CA ARG A 245 11.41 29.60 20.72
C ARG A 245 10.41 28.46 20.59
N THR A 246 9.90 28.24 19.38
CA THR A 246 8.98 27.12 19.10
C THR A 246 9.66 25.78 19.34
N VAL A 247 10.89 25.59 18.83
CA VAL A 247 11.67 24.35 19.05
C VAL A 247 11.89 24.10 20.54
N GLN A 248 12.32 25.12 21.30
CA GLN A 248 12.56 24.98 22.74
C GLN A 248 11.29 24.61 23.52
N ALA A 249 10.16 25.23 23.19
CA ALA A 249 8.89 24.94 23.85
C ALA A 249 8.38 23.54 23.51
N ALA A 250 8.47 23.13 22.23
CA ALA A 250 8.06 21.81 21.79
C ALA A 250 8.94 20.71 22.40
N ILE A 251 10.26 20.92 22.54
CA ILE A 251 11.16 19.97 23.25
C ILE A 251 10.68 19.75 24.68
N LYS A 252 10.43 20.82 25.44
CA LYS A 252 9.94 20.72 26.83
C LYS A 252 8.62 19.94 26.92
N GLU A 253 7.75 20.12 25.94
CA GLU A 253 6.47 19.41 25.91
C GLU A 253 6.64 17.93 25.57
N VAL A 254 7.56 17.59 24.66
CA VAL A 254 7.92 16.18 24.41
C VAL A 254 8.50 15.55 25.68
N GLU A 255 9.42 16.23 26.39
CA GLU A 255 9.96 15.77 27.68
C GLU A 255 8.86 15.52 28.71
N ARG A 256 7.82 16.37 28.75
CA ARG A 256 6.65 16.20 29.62
C ARG A 256 5.80 14.98 29.25
N LEU A 257 5.67 14.67 27.96
CA LEU A 257 4.85 13.57 27.45
C LEU A 257 5.57 12.21 27.52
N LEU A 258 6.89 12.18 27.44
CA LEU A 258 7.69 10.94 27.40
C LEU A 258 7.38 9.97 28.56
N PRO A 259 7.29 10.38 29.84
CA PRO A 259 6.93 9.48 30.93
C PRO A 259 5.55 8.83 30.75
N GLN A 260 4.60 9.54 30.15
CA GLN A 260 3.25 9.01 29.91
C GLN A 260 3.25 7.99 28.76
N VAL A 261 3.95 8.30 27.67
CA VAL A 261 4.10 7.37 26.53
C VAL A 261 4.87 6.12 26.96
N ASP A 262 5.88 6.27 27.82
CA ASP A 262 6.65 5.14 28.35
C ASP A 262 5.80 4.20 29.20
N GLN A 263 4.72 4.63 29.85
CA GLN A 263 3.85 3.74 30.65
C GLN A 263 3.24 2.58 29.85
N ALA A 264 3.13 2.71 28.52
CA ALA A 264 2.64 1.64 27.68
C ALA A 264 3.63 0.46 27.66
N ARG A 265 3.18 -0.73 28.07
CA ARG A 265 3.96 -1.97 27.98
C ARG A 265 3.41 -2.84 26.86
N ARG A 266 4.28 -3.62 26.22
CA ARG A 266 3.82 -4.66 25.30
C ARG A 266 3.09 -5.75 26.07
N GLU A 267 1.98 -6.21 25.52
CA GLU A 267 1.21 -7.33 26.04
C GLU A 267 0.76 -8.25 24.89
N PRO A 268 0.48 -9.54 25.15
CA PRO A 268 -0.12 -10.41 24.15
C PRO A 268 -1.46 -9.87 23.68
N CYS A 269 -1.55 -9.54 22.40
CA CYS A 269 -2.77 -9.08 21.73
C CYS A 269 -3.17 -10.07 20.63
N PRO A 270 -4.47 -10.29 20.38
CA PRO A 270 -4.92 -11.14 19.29
C PRO A 270 -4.38 -10.67 17.93
N ALA A 271 -4.00 -11.61 17.07
CA ALA A 271 -3.57 -11.29 15.70
C ALA A 271 -4.68 -10.60 14.87
N SER A 272 -5.96 -10.74 15.28
CA SER A 272 -7.11 -10.03 14.69
C SER A 272 -7.01 -8.50 14.78
N GLU A 273 -6.14 -7.97 15.65
CA GLU A 273 -5.92 -6.53 15.80
C GLU A 273 -4.94 -5.95 14.78
N LEU A 274 -4.24 -6.79 14.00
CA LEU A 274 -3.32 -6.34 12.97
C LEU A 274 -4.06 -5.89 11.71
N ILE A 275 -3.51 -4.83 11.10
CA ILE A 275 -3.85 -4.36 9.76
C ILE A 275 -2.56 -4.43 8.94
N LEU A 276 -2.57 -5.22 7.87
CA LEU A 276 -1.45 -5.39 6.95
C LEU A 276 -1.66 -4.51 5.71
N GLY A 277 -0.85 -3.46 5.54
CA GLY A 277 -0.74 -2.76 4.26
C GLY A 277 0.20 -3.50 3.30
N THR A 278 -0.15 -3.57 2.02
CA THR A 278 0.67 -4.21 0.99
C THR A 278 1.00 -3.20 -0.10
N GLU A 279 2.23 -3.29 -0.63
CA GLU A 279 2.80 -2.31 -1.55
C GLU A 279 3.76 -3.02 -2.51
N CYS A 280 3.87 -2.52 -3.74
CA CYS A 280 4.96 -2.87 -4.66
C CYS A 280 5.98 -1.72 -4.74
N GLY A 281 7.25 -2.08 -4.96
CA GLY A 281 8.31 -1.10 -5.25
C GLY A 281 8.78 -1.26 -6.69
N GLY A 282 10.01 -1.75 -6.86
CA GLY A 282 10.57 -2.09 -8.17
C GLY A 282 10.04 -3.42 -8.72
N SER A 283 8.83 -3.44 -9.29
CA SER A 283 8.23 -4.66 -9.85
C SER A 283 9.02 -5.25 -11.03
N ASP A 284 9.10 -6.57 -11.10
CA ASP A 284 9.76 -7.33 -12.16
C ASP A 284 8.90 -8.55 -12.56
N GLY A 285 9.36 -9.32 -13.55
CA GLY A 285 8.68 -10.52 -14.04
C GLY A 285 8.53 -11.63 -13.00
N ASN A 286 9.30 -11.57 -11.90
CA ASN A 286 9.27 -12.53 -10.80
C ASN A 286 8.33 -12.12 -9.66
N SER A 287 8.00 -10.83 -9.56
CA SER A 287 7.21 -10.26 -8.47
C SER A 287 5.84 -10.94 -8.35
N GLY A 288 5.13 -11.07 -9.47
CA GLY A 288 3.84 -11.77 -9.56
C GLY A 288 3.93 -13.31 -9.44
N VAL A 289 5.14 -13.88 -9.44
CA VAL A 289 5.40 -15.33 -9.37
C VAL A 289 5.83 -15.77 -7.96
N THR A 290 6.44 -14.85 -7.20
CA THR A 290 7.12 -15.17 -5.94
C THR A 290 6.58 -14.36 -4.76
N ALA A 291 7.02 -13.12 -4.61
CA ALA A 291 6.74 -12.27 -3.45
C ALA A 291 5.25 -11.93 -3.34
N ASN A 292 4.59 -11.54 -4.44
CA ASN A 292 3.19 -11.10 -4.38
C ASN A 292 2.25 -12.24 -3.98
N PRO A 293 2.34 -13.46 -4.55
CA PRO A 293 1.57 -14.61 -4.06
C PRO A 293 1.88 -14.98 -2.60
N ALA A 294 3.14 -14.90 -2.17
CA ALA A 294 3.50 -15.17 -0.78
C ALA A 294 2.87 -14.16 0.19
N ILE A 295 2.84 -12.87 -0.18
CA ILE A 295 2.13 -11.82 0.55
C ILE A 295 0.63 -12.09 0.55
N GLY A 296 0.05 -12.52 -0.57
CA GLY A 296 -1.37 -12.91 -0.66
C GLY A 296 -1.74 -14.02 0.32
N ILE A 297 -0.89 -15.04 0.45
CA ILE A 297 -1.08 -16.11 1.45
C ILE A 297 -0.98 -15.56 2.88
N ALA A 298 -0.05 -14.64 3.13
CA ALA A 298 0.05 -13.99 4.44
C ALA A 298 -1.18 -13.14 4.76
N ALA A 299 -1.72 -12.42 3.77
CA ALA A 299 -2.97 -11.66 3.88
C ALA A 299 -4.15 -12.58 4.22
N ASP A 300 -4.34 -13.67 3.47
CA ASP A 300 -5.41 -14.64 3.72
C ASP A 300 -5.33 -15.25 5.13
N ARG A 301 -4.12 -15.56 5.60
CA ARG A 301 -3.91 -16.08 6.97
C ARG A 301 -4.23 -15.04 8.03
N LEU A 302 -3.93 -13.76 7.80
CA LEU A 302 -4.30 -12.68 8.70
C LEU A 302 -5.82 -12.46 8.71
N VAL A 303 -6.47 -12.49 7.54
CA VAL A 303 -7.94 -12.43 7.41
C VAL A 303 -8.58 -13.60 8.16
N ALA A 304 -8.04 -14.81 8.04
CA ALA A 304 -8.49 -15.97 8.80
C ALA A 304 -8.32 -15.82 10.33
N CYS A 305 -7.37 -14.98 10.79
CA CYS A 305 -7.26 -14.61 12.20
C CYS A 305 -8.27 -13.53 12.62
N GLY A 306 -9.04 -12.94 11.71
CA GLY A 306 -9.96 -11.82 11.95
C GLY A 306 -9.33 -10.43 11.80
N GLY A 307 -8.14 -10.34 11.20
CA GLY A 307 -7.46 -9.08 10.88
C GLY A 307 -7.92 -8.45 9.57
N SER A 308 -7.23 -7.40 9.15
CA SER A 308 -7.48 -6.73 7.85
C SER A 308 -6.21 -6.71 6.98
N ALA A 309 -6.38 -6.84 5.67
CA ALA A 309 -5.31 -6.68 4.69
C ALA A 309 -5.71 -5.65 3.64
N ILE A 310 -4.85 -4.66 3.39
CA ILE A 310 -5.08 -3.57 2.46
C ILE A 310 -4.24 -3.81 1.21
N LEU A 311 -4.89 -3.86 0.05
CA LEU A 311 -4.25 -3.63 -1.25
C LEU A 311 -4.46 -2.17 -1.63
N SER A 312 -3.38 -1.48 -1.99
CA SER A 312 -3.41 -0.11 -2.49
C SER A 312 -3.12 -0.09 -3.99
N GLU A 313 -2.54 1.01 -4.50
CA GLU A 313 -2.06 1.13 -5.87
C GLU A 313 -3.16 0.92 -6.92
N THR A 314 -4.23 1.73 -6.88
CA THR A 314 -5.38 1.60 -7.81
C THR A 314 -4.94 1.60 -9.27
N THR A 315 -3.90 2.37 -9.61
CA THR A 315 -3.32 2.41 -10.96
C THR A 315 -2.63 1.11 -11.38
N GLU A 316 -2.23 0.26 -10.43
CA GLU A 316 -1.68 -1.09 -10.65
C GLU A 316 -2.73 -2.20 -10.54
N ILE A 317 -4.01 -1.85 -10.32
CA ILE A 317 -5.13 -2.78 -10.46
C ILE A 317 -5.68 -2.77 -11.89
N PHE A 318 -5.47 -1.69 -12.63
CA PHE A 318 -5.97 -1.49 -13.99
C PHE A 318 -5.54 -2.63 -14.95
N GLY A 319 -6.51 -3.29 -15.59
CA GLY A 319 -6.32 -4.49 -16.41
C GLY A 319 -6.52 -5.81 -15.65
N ALA A 320 -6.72 -5.76 -14.32
CA ALA A 320 -6.98 -6.93 -13.48
C ALA A 320 -8.17 -6.72 -12.52
N GLU A 321 -8.92 -5.62 -12.65
CA GLU A 321 -10.03 -5.26 -11.77
C GLU A 321 -11.13 -6.32 -11.74
N HIS A 322 -11.34 -7.05 -12.83
CA HIS A 322 -12.34 -8.12 -12.90
C HIS A 322 -12.11 -9.23 -11.88
N LEU A 323 -10.86 -9.50 -11.52
CA LEU A 323 -10.55 -10.49 -10.49
C LEU A 323 -11.00 -10.03 -9.10
N LEU A 324 -11.01 -8.71 -8.86
CA LEU A 324 -11.44 -8.12 -7.59
C LEU A 324 -12.96 -7.91 -7.56
N THR A 325 -13.58 -7.46 -8.65
CA THR A 325 -15.02 -7.22 -8.71
C THR A 325 -15.83 -8.52 -8.64
N ARG A 326 -15.36 -9.60 -9.28
CA ARG A 326 -16.04 -10.91 -9.21
C ARG A 326 -16.11 -11.48 -7.79
N ARG A 327 -15.08 -11.21 -6.98
CA ARG A 327 -15.01 -11.64 -5.56
C ARG A 327 -15.41 -10.56 -4.55
N ALA A 328 -16.01 -9.46 -5.01
CA ALA A 328 -16.50 -8.41 -4.12
C ALA A 328 -17.69 -8.89 -3.29
N ARG A 329 -17.78 -8.42 -2.04
CA ARG A 329 -18.86 -8.78 -1.11
C ARG A 329 -20.24 -8.37 -1.64
N THR A 330 -20.31 -7.19 -2.24
CA THR A 330 -21.55 -6.64 -2.82
C THR A 330 -21.27 -5.89 -4.12
N PRO A 331 -22.29 -5.70 -4.98
CA PRO A 331 -22.15 -4.92 -6.20
C PRO A 331 -21.68 -3.48 -5.95
N GLU A 332 -22.04 -2.88 -4.81
CA GLU A 332 -21.64 -1.53 -4.43
C GLU A 332 -20.14 -1.44 -4.15
N VAL A 333 -19.56 -2.48 -3.52
CA VAL A 333 -18.10 -2.57 -3.30
C VAL A 333 -17.37 -2.67 -4.63
N ALA A 334 -17.85 -3.50 -5.55
CA ALA A 334 -17.31 -3.60 -6.90
C ALA A 334 -17.44 -2.28 -7.68
N ALA A 335 -18.60 -1.63 -7.60
CA ALA A 335 -18.86 -0.35 -8.26
C ALA A 335 -17.91 0.74 -7.75
N LYS A 336 -17.67 0.81 -6.44
CA LYS A 336 -16.73 1.77 -5.84
C LYS A 336 -15.30 1.57 -6.37
N LEU A 337 -14.85 0.33 -6.54
CA LEU A 337 -13.54 0.04 -7.15
C LEU A 337 -13.48 0.56 -8.61
N LEU A 338 -14.47 0.22 -9.43
CA LEU A 338 -14.54 0.64 -10.82
C LEU A 338 -14.61 2.17 -10.96
N GLU A 339 -15.35 2.85 -10.07
CA GLU A 339 -15.42 4.30 -10.02
C GLU A 339 -14.05 4.94 -9.75
N ARG A 340 -13.24 4.37 -8.82
CA ARG A 340 -11.87 4.86 -8.58
C ARG A 340 -10.97 4.65 -9.78
N ILE A 341 -11.05 3.51 -10.45
CA ILE A 341 -10.26 3.26 -11.68
C ILE A 341 -10.63 4.26 -12.78
N GLU A 342 -11.91 4.53 -12.99
CA GLU A 342 -12.34 5.50 -13.99
C GLU A 342 -11.91 6.93 -13.62
N TRP A 343 -11.96 7.28 -12.32
CA TRP A 343 -11.41 8.54 -11.82
C TRP A 343 -9.92 8.68 -12.16
N TRP A 344 -9.11 7.63 -11.94
CA TRP A 344 -7.67 7.65 -12.28
C TRP A 344 -7.42 7.76 -13.78
N LYS A 345 -8.24 7.10 -14.62
CA LYS A 345 -8.18 7.25 -16.09
C LYS A 345 -8.44 8.69 -16.51
N GLY A 346 -9.48 9.32 -15.96
CA GLY A 346 -9.77 10.74 -16.20
C GLY A 346 -8.66 11.66 -15.69
N TYR A 347 -8.16 11.42 -14.48
CA TYR A 347 -7.08 12.21 -13.88
C TYR A 347 -5.80 12.13 -14.72
N ALA A 348 -5.35 10.93 -15.10
CA ALA A 348 -4.18 10.74 -15.95
C ALA A 348 -4.39 11.34 -17.35
N GLY A 349 -5.59 11.18 -17.92
CA GLY A 349 -5.96 11.71 -19.23
C GLY A 349 -5.85 13.24 -19.32
N ASN A 350 -6.13 13.97 -18.24
CA ASN A 350 -5.94 15.43 -18.18
C ASN A 350 -4.49 15.88 -18.42
N TYR A 351 -3.53 14.98 -18.23
CA TYR A 351 -2.10 15.22 -18.46
C TYR A 351 -1.57 14.50 -19.72
N GLY A 352 -2.45 13.96 -20.56
CA GLY A 352 -2.07 13.18 -21.73
C GLY A 352 -1.42 11.83 -21.38
N VAL A 353 -1.64 11.33 -20.16
CA VAL A 353 -1.12 10.05 -19.68
C VAL A 353 -2.24 9.01 -19.73
N VAL A 354 -1.89 7.82 -20.20
CA VAL A 354 -2.74 6.63 -20.18
C VAL A 354 -2.18 5.64 -19.15
N LEU A 355 -3.07 4.97 -18.40
CA LEU A 355 -2.65 4.06 -17.33
C LEU A 355 -1.89 2.83 -17.84
N ASP A 356 -2.01 2.51 -19.14
CA ASP A 356 -1.27 1.43 -19.79
C ASP A 356 0.22 1.73 -20.01
N ASN A 357 0.66 2.98 -19.80
CA ASN A 357 2.07 3.39 -19.86
C ASN A 357 2.90 2.94 -18.63
N ASN A 358 2.35 2.06 -17.80
CA ASN A 358 3.01 1.37 -16.69
C ASN A 358 2.97 -0.14 -16.99
N PRO A 359 4.03 -0.78 -17.48
CA PRO A 359 5.29 -0.90 -16.75
C PRO A 359 6.36 0.14 -17.15
N SER A 360 7.12 0.63 -16.17
CA SER A 360 8.28 1.51 -16.38
C SER A 360 9.41 0.82 -17.16
N VAL A 361 10.41 1.59 -17.60
CA VAL A 361 11.60 1.04 -18.30
C VAL A 361 12.29 -0.04 -17.49
N GLY A 362 12.45 0.15 -16.17
CA GLY A 362 13.05 -0.84 -15.27
C GLY A 362 12.18 -2.11 -15.14
N ASN A 363 10.86 -1.95 -15.09
CA ASN A 363 9.93 -3.09 -15.02
C ASN A 363 9.98 -3.94 -16.32
N LYS A 364 10.04 -3.28 -17.48
CA LYS A 364 10.19 -3.95 -18.79
C LYS A 364 11.52 -4.70 -18.89
N ALA A 365 12.61 -4.05 -18.47
CA ALA A 365 13.92 -4.71 -18.38
C ALA A 365 13.93 -5.90 -17.40
N GLY A 366 13.07 -5.87 -16.37
CA GLY A 366 12.86 -6.99 -15.44
C GLY A 366 11.89 -8.06 -15.93
N GLY A 367 11.36 -7.96 -17.16
CA GLY A 367 10.54 -9.00 -17.77
C GLY A 367 9.03 -8.75 -17.80
N LEU A 368 8.51 -7.62 -17.32
CA LEU A 368 7.08 -7.27 -17.42
C LEU A 368 6.74 -6.66 -18.79
N THR A 369 5.77 -7.24 -19.48
CA THR A 369 5.48 -6.89 -20.88
C THR A 369 4.38 -5.84 -21.02
N THR A 370 3.30 -5.97 -20.26
CA THR A 370 2.11 -5.10 -20.35
C THR A 370 1.64 -4.66 -18.97
N ILE A 371 0.77 -3.65 -18.91
CA ILE A 371 0.10 -3.27 -17.65
C ILE A 371 -0.76 -4.42 -17.15
N ALA A 372 -1.51 -5.11 -18.03
CA ALA A 372 -2.35 -6.23 -17.61
C ALA A 372 -1.52 -7.33 -16.91
N GLU A 373 -0.35 -7.69 -17.45
CA GLU A 373 0.55 -8.63 -16.80
C GLU A 373 1.00 -8.16 -15.41
N LYS A 374 1.39 -6.89 -15.31
CA LYS A 374 1.84 -6.28 -14.06
C LYS A 374 0.72 -6.29 -13.02
N SER A 375 -0.47 -5.85 -13.42
CA SER A 375 -1.64 -5.76 -12.56
C SER A 375 -2.11 -7.11 -12.04
N LEU A 376 -2.08 -8.15 -12.89
CA LEU A 376 -2.37 -9.53 -12.47
C LEU A 376 -1.40 -10.00 -11.37
N GLY A 377 -0.13 -9.64 -11.48
CA GLY A 377 0.85 -9.88 -10.42
C GLY A 377 0.60 -9.05 -9.17
N ALA A 378 0.19 -7.78 -9.32
CA ALA A 378 -0.06 -6.87 -8.21
C ALA A 378 -1.29 -7.27 -7.37
N VAL A 379 -2.39 -7.68 -8.01
CA VAL A 379 -3.62 -8.09 -7.31
C VAL A 379 -3.43 -9.37 -6.48
N ALA A 380 -2.42 -10.19 -6.79
CA ALA A 380 -2.08 -11.39 -6.01
C ALA A 380 -1.70 -11.06 -4.56
N LYS A 381 -1.21 -9.83 -4.28
CA LYS A 381 -0.93 -9.36 -2.91
C LYS A 381 -2.19 -9.31 -2.03
N GLY A 382 -3.35 -9.11 -2.64
CA GLY A 382 -4.64 -9.09 -1.96
C GLY A 382 -5.15 -10.47 -1.55
N GLY A 383 -4.40 -11.55 -1.81
CA GLY A 383 -4.78 -12.91 -1.46
C GLY A 383 -5.96 -13.42 -2.28
N SER A 384 -6.72 -14.35 -1.72
CA SER A 384 -7.83 -15.07 -2.36
C SER A 384 -9.19 -14.89 -1.67
N THR A 385 -9.23 -14.20 -0.52
CA THR A 385 -10.47 -13.91 0.21
C THR A 385 -11.36 -12.83 -0.47
N CYS A 386 -12.60 -12.72 0.00
CA CYS A 386 -13.59 -11.77 -0.47
C CYS A 386 -13.12 -10.31 -0.32
N LEU A 387 -13.35 -9.47 -1.33
CA LEU A 387 -13.14 -8.02 -1.21
C LEU A 387 -14.30 -7.41 -0.41
N GLU A 388 -14.02 -7.03 0.83
CA GLU A 388 -15.03 -6.59 1.81
C GLU A 388 -15.37 -5.10 1.68
N ALA A 389 -14.39 -4.26 1.30
CA ALA A 389 -14.60 -2.82 1.19
C ALA A 389 -13.55 -2.15 0.28
N VAL A 390 -13.94 -1.00 -0.26
CA VAL A 390 -13.05 -0.06 -0.96
C VAL A 390 -13.07 1.26 -0.19
N TYR A 391 -11.90 1.81 0.10
CA TYR A 391 -11.71 3.05 0.86
C TYR A 391 -11.14 4.15 -0.04
N ASP A 392 -11.52 5.39 0.23
CA ASP A 392 -10.82 6.53 -0.37
C ASP A 392 -9.43 6.69 0.26
N TYR A 393 -8.55 7.44 -0.41
CA TYR A 393 -7.22 7.73 0.11
C TYR A 393 -7.25 8.29 1.55
N ALA A 394 -6.49 7.65 2.46
CA ALA A 394 -6.41 7.96 3.89
C ALA A 394 -7.74 7.90 4.65
N GLU A 395 -8.75 7.23 4.10
CA GLU A 395 -9.98 6.94 4.84
C GLU A 395 -9.71 5.87 5.92
N PRO A 396 -10.22 6.03 7.16
CA PRO A 396 -10.04 5.04 8.20
C PRO A 396 -10.61 3.67 7.82
N VAL A 397 -9.75 2.66 7.77
CA VAL A 397 -10.16 1.27 7.55
C VAL A 397 -10.90 0.74 8.77
N THR A 398 -12.14 0.29 8.56
CA THR A 398 -13.08 -0.18 9.59
C THR A 398 -13.54 -1.61 9.37
N ALA A 399 -13.52 -2.10 8.14
CA ALA A 399 -13.86 -3.47 7.78
C ALA A 399 -12.73 -4.44 8.19
N LYS A 400 -13.12 -5.64 8.60
CA LYS A 400 -12.23 -6.80 8.73
C LYS A 400 -12.20 -7.56 7.41
N GLY A 401 -11.11 -8.25 7.13
CA GLY A 401 -10.92 -8.96 5.86
C GLY A 401 -10.06 -8.21 4.85
N PHE A 402 -10.14 -8.64 3.59
CA PHE A 402 -9.41 -8.02 2.49
C PHE A 402 -10.14 -6.77 1.99
N VAL A 403 -9.41 -5.66 1.89
CA VAL A 403 -9.94 -4.36 1.47
C VAL A 403 -9.01 -3.70 0.46
N VAL A 404 -9.55 -2.79 -0.35
CA VAL A 404 -8.75 -1.92 -1.23
C VAL A 404 -8.77 -0.50 -0.69
N MET A 405 -7.63 0.18 -0.68
CA MET A 405 -7.56 1.62 -0.45
C MET A 405 -7.12 2.32 -1.73
N ASP A 406 -7.89 3.32 -2.14
CA ASP A 406 -7.54 4.13 -3.29
C ASP A 406 -6.23 4.88 -3.08
N SER A 407 -5.26 4.68 -3.97
CA SER A 407 -3.98 5.37 -3.94
C SER A 407 -3.29 5.41 -5.31
N PRO A 408 -2.34 6.34 -5.54
CA PRO A 408 -1.40 6.21 -6.66
C PRO A 408 -0.51 4.97 -6.46
N GLY A 409 0.17 4.52 -7.52
CA GLY A 409 1.23 3.49 -7.45
C GLY A 409 2.63 4.05 -7.10
N PHE A 410 2.74 5.30 -6.65
CA PHE A 410 4.02 5.86 -6.20
C PHE A 410 4.20 5.58 -4.70
N ASP A 411 5.18 4.75 -4.36
CA ASP A 411 5.29 4.06 -3.06
C ASP A 411 5.16 5.01 -1.86
N PRO A 412 5.89 6.14 -1.77
CA PRO A 412 5.78 7.03 -0.62
C PRO A 412 4.38 7.62 -0.44
N ALA A 413 3.69 7.93 -1.54
CA ALA A 413 2.33 8.43 -1.48
C ALA A 413 1.34 7.31 -1.14
N SER A 414 1.47 6.14 -1.76
CA SER A 414 0.57 5.02 -1.47
C SER A 414 0.62 4.58 -0.01
N VAL A 415 1.83 4.32 0.51
CA VAL A 415 2.02 3.93 1.91
C VAL A 415 1.53 5.00 2.88
N THR A 416 1.70 6.29 2.55
CA THR A 416 1.17 7.40 3.36
C THR A 416 -0.35 7.36 3.48
N GLY A 417 -1.07 6.90 2.45
CA GLY A 417 -2.52 6.73 2.53
C GLY A 417 -2.93 5.63 3.51
N MET A 418 -2.17 4.54 3.58
CA MET A 418 -2.48 3.39 4.43
C MET A 418 -2.19 3.61 5.92
N VAL A 419 -1.30 4.54 6.24
CA VAL A 419 -0.88 4.93 7.61
C VAL A 419 -1.81 6.02 8.16
#